data_AF-A0A2V9KQ72-F1
#
_entry.id   AF-A0A2V9KQ72-F1
#
_cell.length_a   1.000
_cell.length_b   1.000
_cell.length_c   1.000
_cell.angle_alpha   90.00
_cell.angle_beta   90.00
_cell.angle_gamma   90.00
#
_symmetry.space_group_name_H-M   'P 1'
#
loop_
_entity.id
_entity.type
_entity.pdbx_description
1 polymer ?
#
loop_
_entity_poly.entity_id
_entity_poly.type
_entity_poly.pdbx_seq_one_letter_code
_entity_poly.pdbx_strand_id
1 'polypeptide(L)'
;KHPDLGFFLERILGASYEHEPLLAPSPEIREAYRERRDWGQYEDSFKELMAERGMPEKMGDKPFEGRVALLCSEPGPEKCHRRLVAEMLAAHWGAGGHRVEIQHLVVEKPKRASKPRKTKTP
;
A
#
# COMPACT_ATOMS: atom_id res chain seq x y z
N LYS A 1 -8.78 -8.46 12.16
CA LYS A 1 -7.57 -9.19 11.73
C LYS A 1 -8.00 -10.28 10.75
N HIS A 2 -7.24 -10.52 9.68
CA HIS A 2 -7.49 -11.60 8.72
C HIS A 2 -6.51 -12.74 9.01
N PRO A 3 -6.78 -13.61 10.00
CA PRO A 3 -5.84 -14.67 10.40
C PRO A 3 -5.50 -15.60 9.24
N ASP A 4 -6.44 -15.78 8.31
CA ASP A 4 -6.31 -16.70 7.19
C ASP A 4 -5.53 -16.13 6.00
N LEU A 5 -5.17 -14.83 6.03
CA LEU A 5 -4.47 -14.21 4.90
C LEU A 5 -3.12 -14.89 4.64
N GLY A 6 -2.34 -15.16 5.69
CA GLY A 6 -1.08 -15.89 5.56
C GLY A 6 -1.27 -17.28 4.98
N PHE A 7 -2.28 -18.01 5.45
CA PHE A 7 -2.63 -19.34 4.93
C PHE A 7 -2.96 -19.31 3.43
N PHE A 8 -3.78 -18.36 2.97
CA PHE A 8 -4.13 -18.26 1.55
C PHE A 8 -2.95 -17.82 0.67
N LEU A 9 -2.12 -16.88 1.14
CA LEU A 9 -0.94 -16.43 0.41
C LEU A 9 0.07 -17.56 0.23
N GLU A 10 0.32 -18.34 1.27
CA GLU A 10 1.19 -19.51 1.19
C GLU A 10 0.59 -20.57 0.24
N ARG A 11 -0.69 -20.90 0.40
CA ARG A 11 -1.31 -22.02 -0.33
C ARG A 11 -1.57 -21.75 -1.81
N ILE A 12 -1.85 -20.50 -2.17
CA ILE A 12 -2.21 -20.08 -3.53
C ILE A 12 -1.01 -19.51 -4.29
N LEU A 13 -0.20 -18.68 -3.62
CA LEU A 13 0.89 -17.94 -4.25
C LEU A 13 2.28 -18.44 -3.84
N GLY A 14 2.39 -19.29 -2.82
CA GLY A 14 3.68 -19.69 -2.26
C GLY A 14 4.42 -18.54 -1.58
N ALA A 15 3.70 -17.51 -1.14
CA ALA A 15 4.28 -16.29 -0.56
C ALA A 15 4.17 -16.30 0.97
N SER A 16 5.26 -15.95 1.65
CA SER A 16 5.23 -15.69 3.10
C SER A 16 4.47 -14.39 3.39
N TYR A 17 3.85 -14.33 4.57
CA TYR A 17 3.12 -13.15 5.04
C TYR A 17 3.71 -12.67 6.36
N GLU A 18 4.07 -11.38 6.39
CA GLU A 18 4.51 -10.69 7.59
C GLU A 18 3.63 -9.47 7.82
N HIS A 19 3.12 -9.34 9.04
CA HIS A 19 2.35 -8.17 9.44
C HIS A 19 3.29 -7.19 10.13
N GLU A 20 3.61 -6.09 9.45
CA GLU A 20 4.55 -5.06 9.91
C GLU A 20 3.81 -3.76 10.34
N PRO A 21 3.51 -3.57 11.64
CA PRO A 21 2.80 -2.39 12.13
C PRO A 21 3.61 -1.09 12.05
N LEU A 22 4.95 -1.15 11.99
CA LEU A 22 5.80 0.05 11.91
C LEU A 22 5.61 0.81 10.61
N LEU A 23 5.13 0.13 9.56
CA LEU A 23 4.80 0.72 8.26
C LEU A 23 3.37 1.27 8.18
N ALA A 24 2.54 1.01 9.20
CA ALA A 24 1.14 1.41 9.19
C ALA A 24 0.93 2.84 9.74
N PRO A 25 -0.02 3.61 9.17
CA PRO A 25 -0.40 4.91 9.73
C PRO A 25 -1.01 4.73 11.12
N SER A 26 -0.79 5.71 12.01
CA SER A 26 -1.40 5.67 13.34
C SER A 26 -2.93 5.84 13.27
N PRO A 27 -3.68 5.43 14.30
CA PRO A 27 -5.12 5.72 14.40
C PRO A 27 -5.42 7.21 14.26
N GLU A 28 -4.61 8.07 14.87
CA GLU A 28 -4.79 9.52 14.91
C GLU A 28 -4.66 10.13 13.51
N ILE A 29 -3.64 9.72 12.74
CA ILE A 29 -3.45 10.16 11.35
C ILE A 29 -4.64 9.73 10.48
N ARG A 30 -5.13 8.49 10.66
CA ARG A 30 -6.30 7.99 9.92
C ARG A 30 -7.58 8.75 10.29
N GLU A 31 -7.75 9.10 11.56
CA GLU A 31 -8.88 9.89 12.05
C GLU A 31 -8.86 11.31 11.47
N ALA A 32 -7.74 12.01 11.58
CA ALA A 32 -7.56 13.33 11.02
C ALA A 32 -7.84 13.38 9.52
N TYR A 33 -7.38 12.37 8.76
CA TYR A 33 -7.67 12.29 7.33
C TYR A 33 -9.14 12.00 7.01
N ARG A 34 -9.82 11.16 7.81
CA ARG A 34 -11.26 10.92 7.61
C ARG A 34 -12.09 12.19 7.82
N GLU A 35 -11.69 13.02 8.78
CA GLU A 35 -12.35 14.29 9.10
C GLU A 35 -12.05 15.38 8.07
N ARG A 36 -10.77 15.61 7.77
CA ARG A 36 -10.33 16.77 6.97
C ARG A 36 -10.24 16.48 5.48
N ARG A 37 -10.11 15.20 5.10
CA ARG A 37 -9.89 14.74 3.71
C ARG A 37 -8.68 15.37 3.02
N ASP A 38 -7.77 15.91 3.82
CA ASP A 38 -6.54 16.55 3.36
C ASP A 38 -5.44 15.51 3.22
N TRP A 39 -5.11 15.18 1.97
CA TRP A 39 -4.08 14.19 1.68
C TRP A 39 -2.67 14.74 1.90
N GLY A 40 -2.42 16.04 1.64
CA GLY A 40 -1.10 16.62 1.86
C GLY A 40 -0.73 16.57 3.34
N GLN A 41 -1.67 16.97 4.21
CA GLN A 41 -1.49 16.85 5.66
C GLN A 41 -1.27 15.41 6.11
N TYR A 42 -1.97 14.44 5.51
CA TYR A 42 -1.76 13.01 5.80
C TYR A 42 -0.34 12.57 5.43
N GLU A 43 0.16 12.95 4.25
CA GLU A 43 1.51 12.60 3.80
C GLU A 43 2.57 13.16 4.73
N ASP A 44 2.44 14.43 5.12
CA ASP A 44 3.39 15.09 6.01
C ASP A 44 3.42 14.42 7.38
N SER A 45 2.26 14.20 8.00
CA SER A 45 2.17 13.51 9.30
C SER A 45 2.63 12.05 9.22
N PHE A 46 2.40 11.36 8.10
CA PHE A 46 2.88 9.99 7.92
C PHE A 46 4.41 9.94 7.81
N LYS A 47 5.02 10.86 7.04
CA LYS A 47 6.48 10.95 6.92
C LYS A 47 7.14 11.28 8.25
N GLU A 48 6.57 12.20 9.02
CA GLU A 48 7.03 12.53 10.37
C GLU A 48 6.99 11.29 11.28
N LEU A 49 5.87 10.56 11.29
CA LEU A 49 5.74 9.32 12.04
C LEU A 49 6.77 8.25 11.63
N MET A 50 7.07 8.12 10.33
CA MET A 50 8.11 7.21 9.85
C MET A 50 9.50 7.64 10.35
N ALA A 51 9.81 8.93 10.30
CA ALA A 51 11.07 9.47 10.82
C ALA A 51 11.22 9.20 12.33
N GLU A 52 10.16 9.45 13.12
CA GLU A 52 10.14 9.13 14.55
C GLU A 52 10.38 7.63 14.83
N ARG A 53 9.86 6.77 13.96
CA ARG A 53 10.07 5.32 14.04
C ARG A 53 11.48 4.91 13.60
N GLY A 54 12.28 5.78 13.01
CA GLY A 54 13.60 5.47 12.46
C GLY A 54 13.53 4.67 11.16
N MET A 55 12.52 4.98 10.34
CA MET A 55 12.29 4.36 9.04
C MET A 55 12.78 5.30 7.93
N PRO A 56 13.31 4.76 6.83
CA PRO A 56 13.37 3.33 6.47
C PRO A 56 14.57 2.52 7.03
N GLU A 57 15.49 3.14 7.75
CA GLU A 57 16.78 2.55 8.19
C GLU A 57 16.63 1.23 8.96
N LYS A 58 15.57 1.09 9.77
CA LYS A 58 15.37 -0.10 10.62
C LYS A 58 14.93 -1.38 9.90
N MET A 59 14.48 -1.30 8.64
CA MET A 59 13.92 -2.49 7.98
C MET A 59 14.96 -3.54 7.59
N GLY A 60 16.21 -3.12 7.41
CA GLY A 60 17.19 -3.94 6.69
C GLY A 60 16.75 -4.22 5.25
N ASP A 61 17.65 -4.76 4.45
CA ASP A 61 17.43 -5.10 3.04
C ASP A 61 16.95 -6.55 2.86
N LYS A 62 17.41 -7.46 3.71
CA LYS A 62 17.17 -8.91 3.61
C LYS A 62 15.70 -9.31 3.44
N PRO A 63 14.71 -8.74 4.16
CA PRO A 63 13.30 -9.10 3.96
C PRO A 63 12.75 -8.69 2.58
N PHE A 64 13.47 -7.83 1.86
CA PHE A 64 13.09 -7.26 0.57
C PHE A 64 13.87 -7.82 -0.61
N GLU A 65 14.71 -8.84 -0.38
CA GLU A 65 15.37 -9.57 -1.44
C GLU A 65 14.34 -10.31 -2.33
N GLY A 66 14.31 -9.98 -3.62
CA GLY A 66 13.39 -10.57 -4.58
C GLY A 66 12.14 -9.73 -4.81
N ARG A 67 10.96 -10.38 -4.83
CA ARG A 67 9.67 -9.71 -5.08
C ARG A 67 8.86 -9.65 -3.81
N VAL A 68 8.60 -8.45 -3.32
CA VAL A 68 7.77 -8.20 -2.15
C VAL A 68 6.55 -7.39 -2.54
N ALA A 69 5.40 -7.74 -1.98
CA ALA A 69 4.15 -7.03 -2.17
C ALA A 69 3.71 -6.36 -0.87
N LEU A 70 3.63 -5.03 -0.87
CA LEU A 70 3.06 -4.26 0.24
C LEU A 70 1.53 -4.25 0.14
N LEU A 71 0.87 -4.71 1.20
CA LEU A 71 -0.59 -4.85 1.23
C LEU A 71 -1.25 -3.71 2.02
N CYS A 72 -2.38 -3.23 1.50
CA CYS A 72 -3.20 -2.21 2.13
C CYS A 72 -4.69 -2.34 1.71
N SER A 73 -5.59 -1.66 2.43
CA SER A 73 -7.02 -1.52 2.15
C SER A 73 -7.39 -0.64 0.95
N GLU A 74 -6.51 0.26 0.50
CA GLU A 74 -6.89 1.20 -0.56
C GLU A 74 -6.93 0.55 -1.95
N PRO A 75 -7.88 0.96 -2.82
CA PRO A 75 -8.08 0.37 -4.14
C PRO A 75 -6.97 0.71 -5.14
N GLY A 76 -6.20 1.78 -4.92
CA GLY A 76 -5.18 2.27 -5.84
C GLY A 76 -4.07 3.04 -5.12
N PRO A 77 -2.99 3.42 -5.82
CA PRO A 77 -1.82 4.05 -5.20
C PRO A 77 -2.00 5.53 -4.85
N GLU A 78 -3.01 6.22 -5.41
CA GLU A 78 -3.08 7.69 -5.39
C GLU A 78 -3.13 8.33 -4.01
N LYS A 79 -3.80 7.67 -3.07
CA LYS A 79 -3.96 8.10 -1.68
C LYS A 79 -3.79 6.91 -0.76
N CYS A 80 -2.65 6.24 -0.87
CA CYS A 80 -2.37 4.99 -0.18
C CYS A 80 -1.03 5.04 0.55
N HIS A 81 -1.02 4.61 1.81
CA HIS A 81 0.23 4.60 2.60
C HIS A 81 1.28 3.63 2.05
N ARG A 82 0.86 2.53 1.38
CA ARG A 82 1.81 1.60 0.77
C ARG A 82 2.65 2.25 -0.33
N ARG A 83 2.12 3.28 -1.01
CA ARG A 83 2.89 4.07 -1.99
C ARG A 83 4.02 4.79 -1.27
N LEU A 84 3.68 5.54 -0.22
CA LEU A 84 4.65 6.32 0.57
C LEU A 84 5.77 5.43 1.12
N VAL A 85 5.40 4.27 1.69
CA VAL A 85 6.36 3.29 2.18
C VAL A 85 7.26 2.76 1.06
N ALA A 86 6.69 2.35 -0.08
CA ALA A 86 7.47 1.84 -1.21
C ALA A 86 8.49 2.88 -1.71
N GLU A 87 8.06 4.13 -1.84
CA GLU A 87 8.90 5.25 -2.29
C GLU A 87 10.04 5.53 -1.30
N MET A 88 9.76 5.55 0.01
CA MET A 88 10.78 5.74 1.05
C MET A 88 11.84 4.64 1.02
N LEU A 89 11.42 3.37 0.95
CA LEU A 89 12.33 2.23 0.90
C LEU A 89 13.19 2.25 -0.38
N ALA A 90 12.57 2.52 -1.53
CA ALA A 90 13.29 2.59 -2.80
C ALA A 90 14.31 3.74 -2.83
N ALA A 91 13.96 4.90 -2.28
CA ALA A 91 14.89 6.03 -2.18
C ALA A 91 16.08 5.69 -1.28
N HIS A 92 15.83 5.09 -0.12
CA HIS A 92 16.88 4.73 0.84
C HIS A 92 17.83 3.66 0.30
N TRP A 93 17.32 2.55 -0.22
CA TRP A 93 18.18 1.51 -0.77
C TRP A 93 18.81 1.91 -2.12
N GLY A 94 18.14 2.73 -2.91
CA GLY A 94 18.73 3.33 -4.11
C GLY A 94 19.96 4.17 -3.78
N ALA A 95 19.91 4.97 -2.71
CA ALA A 95 21.07 5.71 -2.21
C ALA A 95 22.18 4.78 -1.68
N GLY A 96 21.82 3.61 -1.16
CA GLY A 96 22.74 2.53 -0.78
C GLY A 96 23.29 1.68 -1.94
N GLY A 97 22.92 1.98 -3.19
CA GLY A 97 23.40 1.28 -4.39
C GLY A 97 22.58 0.05 -4.80
N HIS A 98 21.44 -0.22 -4.16
CA HIS A 98 20.55 -1.30 -4.54
C HIS A 98 19.70 -0.90 -5.76
N ARG A 99 19.38 -1.87 -6.61
CA ARG A 99 18.42 -1.69 -7.70
C ARG A 99 17.01 -2.02 -7.20
N VAL A 100 16.14 -1.02 -7.12
CA VAL A 100 14.75 -1.17 -6.69
C VAL A 100 13.81 -0.75 -7.81
N GLU A 101 12.77 -1.55 -8.06
CA GLU A 101 11.70 -1.24 -9.00
C GLU A 101 10.36 -1.28 -8.28
N ILE A 102 9.57 -0.20 -8.38
CA ILE A 102 8.23 -0.13 -7.79
C ILE A 102 7.20 -0.38 -8.90
N GLN A 103 6.35 -1.39 -8.70
CA GLN A 103 5.19 -1.66 -9.55
C GLN A 103 3.89 -1.52 -8.75
N HIS A 104 3.00 -0.63 -9.19
CA HIS A 104 1.66 -0.48 -8.59
C HIS A 104 0.68 -1.45 -9.24
N LEU A 105 0.22 -2.44 -8.47
CA LEU A 105 -0.78 -3.39 -8.90
C LEU A 105 -2.19 -2.76 -8.78
N VAL A 106 -2.83 -2.48 -9.91
CA VAL A 106 -4.20 -1.98 -9.99
C VAL A 106 -5.06 -3.05 -10.65
N VAL A 107 -6.11 -3.50 -9.95
CA VAL A 107 -7.08 -4.43 -10.54
C VAL A 107 -8.03 -3.63 -11.42
N GLU A 108 -7.96 -3.84 -12.73
CA GLU A 108 -8.90 -3.21 -13.67
C GLU A 108 -10.32 -3.64 -13.34
N LYS A 109 -11.24 -2.67 -13.19
CA LYS A 109 -12.65 -2.98 -13.03
C LYS A 109 -13.20 -3.41 -14.39
N PRO A 110 -13.89 -4.57 -14.50
CA PRO A 110 -14.52 -4.96 -15.75
C PRO A 110 -15.52 -3.87 -16.17
N LYS A 111 -15.48 -3.49 -17.46
CA LYS A 111 -16.44 -2.51 -18.01
C LYS A 111 -17.85 -3.04 -17.78
N ARG A 112 -18.66 -2.33 -16.99
CA ARG A 112 -20.07 -2.67 -16.81
C ARG A 112 -20.74 -2.64 -18.19
N ALA A 113 -21.32 -3.77 -18.61
CA ALA A 113 -22.16 -3.80 -19.81
C ALA A 113 -23.29 -2.77 -19.65
N SER A 114 -23.44 -1.88 -20.62
CA SER A 114 -24.56 -0.94 -20.65
C SER A 114 -25.86 -1.73 -20.74
N LYS A 115 -26.84 -1.44 -19.88
CA LYS A 115 -28.17 -2.05 -19.99
C LYS A 115 -28.76 -1.65 -21.34
N PRO A 116 -29.31 -2.58 -22.14
CA PRO A 116 -29.97 -2.24 -23.39
C PRO A 116 -31.11 -1.25 -23.11
N ARG A 117 -31.10 -0.14 -23.87
CA ARG A 117 -32.12 0.91 -23.80
C ARG A 117 -33.45 0.29 -24.22
N LYS A 118 -34.42 0.19 -23.30
CA LYS A 118 -35.78 -0.27 -23.64
C LYS A 118 -36.36 0.69 -24.68
N THR A 119 -36.50 0.24 -25.92
CA THR A 119 -37.28 0.92 -26.94
C THR A 119 -38.75 0.86 -26.51
N LYS A 120 -39.39 2.03 -26.36
CA LYS A 120 -40.84 2.11 -26.19
C LYS A 120 -41.46 1.85 -27.56
N THR A 121 -42.14 0.71 -27.71
CA THR A 121 -43.00 0.41 -28.87
C THR A 121 -44.27 1.26 -28.77
N PRO A 122 -44.78 1.82 -29.89
CA PRO A 122 -45.88 2.78 -29.92
C PRO A 122 -47.21 2.25 -29.40
#